data_AF-A0A969HT35-F1
#
_entry.id   AF-A0A969HT35-F1
#
_cell.length_a   1.000
_cell.length_b   1.000
_cell.length_c   1.000
_cell.angle_alpha   90.00
_cell.angle_beta   90.00
_cell.angle_gamma   90.00
#
_symmetry.space_group_name_H-M   'P 1'
#
loop_
_entity.id
_entity.type
_entity.pdbx_description
1 polymer ?
#
loop_
_entity_poly.entity_id
_entity_poly.type
_entity_poly.pdbx_seq_one_letter_code
_entity_poly.pdbx_strand_id
1 'polypeptide(L)'
;MYLGYRLYAGVRDPIVEQYDIAGVERKIIRKLEMIRDLQIAYQSQNDRYARSWDELINFVRSGRFTVVQQRERTKLNDRGIEEVTIEYDTLGTVPIVDSLDSKYPELDGMDLASLPVIPESNGKRFTLFAGEVDNGDVLVNVFEVRDEYPINPNRGAEFKENGEPYSITRLINYFQTNLEKRREDALDIQRKMKNASEAEKVQLQEKLDDHSRYINLYEKRIEQLQTKPLKVGSRQEATTAGNWE
;
A
#
# COMPACT_ATOMS: atom_id res chain seq x y z
N MET A 1 17.88 50.91 -17.19
CA MET A 1 16.93 49.81 -17.48
C MET A 1 17.63 48.47 -17.27
N TYR A 2 17.79 48.03 -16.02
CA TYR A 2 18.48 46.76 -15.70
C TYR A 2 17.69 45.93 -14.67
N LEU A 3 16.36 46.00 -14.71
CA LEU A 3 15.48 45.30 -13.76
C LEU A 3 14.43 44.41 -14.44
N GLY A 4 14.45 44.29 -15.77
CA GLY A 4 13.43 43.54 -16.52
C GLY A 4 13.73 42.07 -16.79
N TYR A 5 14.94 41.57 -16.53
CA TYR A 5 15.35 40.22 -17.00
C TYR A 5 15.48 39.17 -15.88
N ARG A 6 15.09 39.49 -14.63
CA ARG A 6 15.23 38.57 -13.49
C ARG A 6 13.91 38.01 -12.94
N LEU A 7 12.85 38.02 -13.74
CA LEU A 7 11.53 37.48 -13.37
C LEU A 7 11.01 36.39 -14.31
N TYR A 8 11.90 35.71 -15.06
CA TYR A 8 11.50 34.56 -15.89
C TYR A 8 12.02 33.20 -15.37
N ALA A 9 12.78 33.20 -14.27
CA ALA A 9 13.26 31.97 -13.64
C ALA A 9 12.45 31.74 -12.36
N GLY A 10 11.34 30.99 -12.43
CA GLY A 10 10.67 30.61 -11.19
C GLY A 10 9.29 29.95 -11.30
N VAL A 11 8.66 29.91 -12.46
CA VAL A 11 7.37 29.21 -12.62
C VAL A 11 7.54 28.18 -13.72
N ARG A 12 7.67 26.91 -13.34
CA ARG A 12 7.55 25.79 -14.29
C ARG A 12 6.08 25.67 -14.70
N ASP A 13 5.83 25.31 -15.95
CA ASP A 13 4.47 25.10 -16.43
C ASP A 13 3.81 23.94 -15.65
N PRO A 14 2.59 24.12 -15.10
CA PRO A 14 1.91 23.10 -14.30
C PRO A 14 1.73 21.76 -15.02
N ILE A 15 1.64 21.78 -16.35
CA ILE A 15 1.50 20.58 -17.19
C ILE A 15 2.81 19.79 -17.22
N VAL A 16 3.96 20.47 -17.31
CA VAL A 16 5.28 19.83 -17.32
C VAL A 16 5.57 19.21 -15.94
N GLU A 17 5.23 19.94 -14.87
CA GLU A 17 5.35 19.45 -13.50
C GLU A 17 4.48 18.19 -13.26
N GLN A 18 3.25 18.17 -13.77
CA GLN A 18 2.39 16.98 -13.69
C GLN A 18 2.93 15.79 -14.47
N TYR A 19 3.53 16.01 -15.64
CA TYR A 19 4.14 14.94 -16.44
C TYR A 19 5.35 14.32 -15.73
N ASP A 20 6.22 15.17 -15.15
CA ASP A 20 7.38 14.75 -14.37
C ASP A 20 6.94 13.93 -13.14
N ILE A 21 5.98 14.44 -12.36
CA ILE A 21 5.40 13.74 -11.21
C ILE A 21 4.84 12.39 -11.63
N ALA A 22 4.04 12.33 -12.70
CA ALA A 22 3.47 11.06 -13.18
C ALA A 22 4.55 10.07 -13.62
N GLY A 23 5.67 10.54 -14.19
CA GLY A 23 6.84 9.72 -14.51
C GLY A 23 7.48 9.09 -13.28
N VAL A 24 7.71 9.88 -12.24
CA VAL A 24 8.28 9.41 -10.98
C VAL A 24 7.35 8.42 -10.27
N GLU A 25 6.05 8.74 -10.21
CA GLU A 25 5.03 7.85 -9.63
C GLU A 25 5.00 6.48 -10.31
N ARG A 26 5.10 6.43 -11.66
CA ARG A 26 5.19 5.15 -12.38
C ARG A 26 6.41 4.35 -11.95
N LYS A 27 7.58 4.97 -11.78
CA LYS A 27 8.80 4.27 -11.29
C LYS A 27 8.62 3.73 -9.87
N ILE A 28 7.96 4.50 -9.00
CA ILE A 28 7.65 4.07 -7.63
C ILE A 28 6.71 2.85 -7.64
N ILE A 29 5.61 2.92 -8.40
CA ILE A 29 4.65 1.81 -8.55
C ILE A 29 5.35 0.55 -9.06
N ARG A 30 6.15 0.67 -10.12
CA ARG A 30 6.91 -0.45 -10.69
C ARG A 30 7.88 -1.07 -9.70
N LYS A 31 8.57 -0.25 -8.92
CA LYS A 31 9.48 -0.76 -7.89
C LYS A 31 8.73 -1.47 -6.76
N LEU A 32 7.54 -1.00 -6.36
CA LEU A 32 6.69 -1.70 -5.41
C LEU A 32 6.19 -3.05 -5.96
N GLU A 33 5.74 -3.10 -7.22
CA GLU A 33 5.37 -4.35 -7.89
C GLU A 33 6.53 -5.35 -7.92
N MET A 34 7.73 -4.89 -8.26
CA MET A 34 8.92 -5.73 -8.24
C MET A 34 9.22 -6.28 -6.83
N ILE A 35 9.15 -5.43 -5.79
CA ILE A 35 9.35 -5.87 -4.40
C ILE A 35 8.27 -6.89 -3.99
N ARG A 36 7.03 -6.73 -4.46
CA ARG A 36 5.93 -7.68 -4.24
C ARG A 36 6.26 -9.05 -4.82
N ASP A 37 6.70 -9.09 -6.08
CA ASP A 37 7.08 -10.33 -6.74
C ASP A 37 8.25 -11.03 -6.03
N LEU A 38 9.22 -10.25 -5.55
CA LEU A 38 10.33 -10.77 -4.76
C LEU A 38 9.86 -11.39 -3.44
N GLN A 39 8.89 -10.78 -2.77
CA GLN A 39 8.30 -11.32 -1.54
C GLN A 39 7.54 -12.62 -1.81
N ILE A 40 6.77 -12.69 -2.91
CA ILE A 40 6.07 -13.92 -3.33
C ILE A 40 7.07 -15.03 -3.66
N ALA A 41 8.15 -14.70 -4.38
CA ALA A 41 9.22 -15.63 -4.69
C ALA A 41 9.96 -16.12 -3.44
N TYR A 42 10.19 -15.23 -2.47
CA TYR A 42 10.78 -15.60 -1.19
C TYR A 42 9.87 -16.56 -0.43
N GLN A 43 8.57 -16.27 -0.40
CA GLN A 43 7.56 -17.11 0.27
C GLN A 43 7.49 -18.51 -0.35
N SER A 44 7.54 -18.64 -1.68
CA SER A 44 7.44 -19.95 -2.33
C SER A 44 8.60 -20.89 -2.02
N GLN A 45 9.74 -20.37 -1.53
CA GLN A 45 10.92 -21.16 -1.14
C GLN A 45 11.11 -21.29 0.37
N ASN A 46 10.54 -20.38 1.17
CA ASN A 46 10.79 -20.30 2.61
C ASN A 46 9.52 -20.44 3.47
N ASP A 47 8.35 -20.64 2.85
CA ASP A 47 7.01 -20.73 3.46
C ASP A 47 6.57 -19.51 4.28
N ARG A 48 7.35 -18.42 4.25
CA ARG A 48 7.08 -17.14 4.92
C ARG A 48 7.58 -15.98 4.07
N TYR A 49 7.10 -14.77 4.34
CA TYR A 49 7.66 -13.56 3.73
C TYR A 49 8.96 -13.11 4.40
N ALA A 50 9.78 -12.35 3.67
CA ALA A 50 11.02 -11.77 4.18
C ALA A 50 10.70 -10.61 5.12
N ARG A 51 11.23 -10.67 6.35
CA ARG A 51 10.95 -9.71 7.43
C ARG A 51 11.88 -8.50 7.43
N SER A 52 12.94 -8.54 6.63
CA SER A 52 13.89 -7.46 6.50
C SER A 52 14.37 -7.30 5.06
N TRP A 53 14.89 -6.10 4.76
CA TRP A 53 15.51 -5.84 3.46
C TRP A 53 16.75 -6.70 3.24
N ASP A 54 17.52 -7.02 4.28
CA ASP A 54 18.71 -7.86 4.15
C ASP A 54 18.35 -9.30 3.77
N GLU A 55 17.28 -9.86 4.35
CA GLU A 55 16.75 -11.17 3.93
C GLU A 55 16.38 -11.17 2.44
N LEU A 56 15.66 -10.13 2.00
CA LEU A 56 15.20 -10.02 0.62
C LEU A 56 16.36 -9.80 -0.36
N ILE A 57 17.31 -8.92 -0.04
CA ILE A 57 18.50 -8.63 -0.86
C ILE A 57 19.38 -9.88 -0.98
N ASN A 58 19.63 -10.58 0.13
CA ASN A 58 20.41 -11.81 0.11
C ASN A 58 19.73 -12.88 -0.72
N PHE A 59 18.40 -13.02 -0.61
CA PHE A 59 17.63 -13.93 -1.43
C PHE A 59 17.76 -13.63 -2.93
N VAL A 60 17.70 -12.37 -3.36
CA VAL A 60 17.90 -12.03 -4.78
C VAL A 60 19.32 -12.33 -5.24
N ARG A 61 20.34 -12.10 -4.39
CA ARG A 61 21.74 -12.36 -4.71
C ARG A 61 22.08 -13.85 -4.81
N SER A 62 21.52 -14.67 -3.93
CA SER A 62 21.84 -16.11 -3.83
C SER A 62 20.82 -17.00 -4.51
N GLY A 63 19.64 -16.47 -4.81
CA GLY A 63 18.47 -17.26 -5.19
C GLY A 63 18.40 -17.58 -6.67
N ARG A 64 17.86 -18.75 -6.95
CA ARG A 64 17.42 -19.19 -8.27
C ARG A 64 15.91 -19.46 -8.16
N PHE A 65 15.13 -19.02 -9.14
CA PHE A 65 13.75 -19.48 -9.32
C PHE A 65 13.74 -20.94 -9.74
N THR A 66 12.86 -21.74 -9.15
CA THR A 66 12.49 -23.05 -9.67
C THR A 66 11.29 -22.85 -10.59
N VAL A 67 11.46 -23.09 -11.89
CA VAL A 67 10.36 -23.03 -12.85
C VAL A 67 9.56 -24.33 -12.73
N VAL A 68 8.33 -24.23 -12.23
CA VAL A 68 7.42 -25.38 -12.09
C VAL A 68 6.34 -25.34 -13.16
N GLN A 69 6.01 -26.49 -13.72
CA GLN A 69 4.89 -26.70 -14.63
C GLN A 69 3.81 -27.49 -13.89
N GLN A 70 2.61 -26.91 -13.83
CA GLN A 70 1.41 -27.62 -13.40
C GLN A 70 0.85 -28.41 -14.57
N ARG A 71 0.67 -29.72 -14.39
CA ARG A 71 -0.04 -30.60 -15.32
C ARG A 71 -1.27 -31.18 -14.65
N GLU A 72 -2.42 -31.01 -15.29
CA GLU A 72 -3.66 -31.63 -14.85
C GLU A 72 -3.88 -32.92 -15.63
N ARG A 73 -4.06 -34.03 -14.92
CA ARG A 73 -4.45 -35.32 -15.49
C ARG A 73 -5.81 -35.69 -14.97
N THR A 74 -6.78 -35.76 -15.88
CA THR A 74 -8.11 -36.27 -15.57
C THR A 74 -8.18 -37.74 -15.92
N LYS A 75 -8.56 -38.58 -14.96
CA LYS A 75 -8.88 -40.00 -15.18
C LYS A 75 -10.29 -40.27 -14.67
N LEU A 76 -11.06 -41.11 -15.36
CA LEU A 76 -12.25 -41.68 -14.74
C LEU A 76 -11.82 -42.79 -13.79
N ASN A 77 -12.29 -42.73 -12.54
CA ASN A 77 -12.14 -43.84 -11.62
C ASN A 77 -13.12 -44.98 -11.95
N ASP A 78 -12.99 -46.13 -11.27
CA ASP A 78 -13.80 -47.34 -11.52
C ASP A 78 -15.32 -47.13 -11.35
N ARG A 79 -15.74 -45.97 -10.79
CA ARG A 79 -17.15 -45.59 -10.58
C ARG A 79 -17.65 -44.56 -11.60
N GLY A 80 -16.84 -44.22 -12.59
CA GLY A 80 -17.17 -43.26 -13.65
C GLY A 80 -17.09 -41.79 -13.24
N ILE A 81 -16.45 -41.48 -12.11
CA ILE A 81 -16.25 -40.10 -11.62
C ILE A 81 -14.90 -39.60 -12.14
N GLU A 82 -14.86 -38.36 -12.65
CA GLU A 82 -13.63 -37.69 -13.04
C GLU A 82 -12.78 -37.36 -11.82
N GLU A 83 -11.60 -37.95 -11.76
CA GLU A 83 -10.54 -37.67 -10.80
C GLU A 83 -9.48 -36.81 -11.48
N VAL A 84 -9.35 -35.56 -11.03
CA VAL A 84 -8.32 -34.62 -11.49
C VAL A 84 -7.12 -34.73 -10.56
N THR A 85 -6.01 -35.26 -11.07
CA THR A 85 -4.72 -35.25 -10.38
C THR A 85 -3.89 -34.08 -10.89
N ILE A 86 -3.44 -33.22 -9.97
CA ILE A 86 -2.55 -32.09 -10.27
C ILE A 86 -1.12 -32.55 -9.97
N GLU A 87 -0.30 -32.69 -11.01
CA GLU A 87 1.12 -33.02 -10.92
C GLU A 87 1.96 -31.73 -11.11
N TYR A 88 2.92 -31.48 -10.21
CA TYR A 88 3.88 -30.37 -10.34
C TYR A 88 5.23 -30.94 -10.79
N ASP A 89 5.69 -30.53 -11.98
CA ASP A 89 6.99 -30.92 -12.53
C ASP A 89 7.95 -29.72 -12.54
N THR A 90 9.22 -29.93 -12.20
CA THR A 90 10.23 -28.85 -12.19
C THR A 90 10.95 -28.82 -13.53
N LEU A 91 10.69 -27.78 -14.33
CA LEU A 91 11.29 -27.59 -15.66
C LEU A 91 12.75 -27.10 -15.62
N GLY A 92 13.19 -26.53 -14.50
CA GLY A 92 14.57 -26.07 -14.33
C GLY A 92 14.71 -24.95 -13.31
N THR A 93 15.90 -24.34 -13.25
CA THR A 93 16.13 -23.16 -12.42
C THR A 93 16.67 -21.98 -13.23
N VAL A 94 16.13 -20.79 -13.03
CA VAL A 94 16.61 -19.53 -13.63
C VAL A 94 17.03 -18.55 -12.53
N PRO A 95 18.08 -17.75 -12.70
CA PRO A 95 18.43 -16.73 -11.71
C PRO A 95 17.26 -15.76 -11.47
N ILE A 96 17.09 -15.31 -10.22
CA ILE A 96 16.03 -14.37 -9.87
C ILE A 96 16.19 -13.06 -10.61
N VAL A 97 17.42 -12.56 -10.68
CA VAL A 97 17.80 -11.31 -11.38
C VAL A 97 17.33 -11.33 -12.84
N ASP A 98 17.67 -12.37 -13.60
CA ASP A 98 17.29 -12.49 -15.01
C ASP A 98 15.75 -12.44 -15.23
N SER A 99 14.98 -13.02 -14.31
CA SER A 99 13.52 -12.97 -14.35
C SER A 99 12.96 -11.59 -14.01
N LEU A 100 13.62 -10.85 -13.11
CA LEU A 100 13.23 -9.48 -12.78
C LEU A 100 13.54 -8.55 -13.95
N ASP A 101 14.75 -8.62 -14.52
CA ASP A 101 15.18 -7.75 -15.63
C ASP A 101 14.26 -7.91 -16.84
N SER A 102 13.80 -9.14 -17.11
CA SER A 102 12.83 -9.41 -18.18
C SER A 102 11.45 -8.80 -17.92
N LYS A 103 10.99 -8.76 -16.67
CA LYS A 103 9.64 -8.26 -16.29
C LYS A 103 9.64 -6.75 -16.01
N TYR A 104 10.75 -6.22 -15.52
CA TYR A 104 10.98 -4.83 -15.11
C TYR A 104 12.23 -4.27 -15.80
N PRO A 105 12.25 -4.17 -17.14
CA PRO A 105 13.44 -3.72 -17.89
C PRO A 105 13.87 -2.30 -17.53
N GLU A 106 12.95 -1.46 -17.06
CA GLU A 106 13.26 -0.11 -16.55
C GLU A 106 14.07 -0.10 -15.24
N LEU A 107 14.19 -1.26 -14.59
CA LEU A 107 14.95 -1.50 -13.36
C LEU A 107 16.21 -2.34 -13.61
N ASP A 108 16.53 -2.65 -14.86
CA ASP A 108 17.74 -3.39 -15.26
C ASP A 108 19.01 -2.70 -14.75
N GLY A 109 19.97 -3.51 -14.27
CA GLY A 109 21.21 -3.03 -13.68
C GLY A 109 21.04 -2.26 -12.37
N MET A 110 19.85 -2.29 -11.74
CA MET A 110 19.63 -1.68 -10.42
C MET A 110 20.60 -2.29 -9.40
N ASP A 111 21.29 -1.43 -8.66
CA ASP A 111 22.01 -1.86 -7.47
C ASP A 111 21.01 -2.42 -6.45
N LEU A 112 21.12 -3.73 -6.15
CA LEU A 112 20.26 -4.41 -5.17
C LEU A 112 20.32 -3.76 -3.78
N ALA A 113 21.42 -3.10 -3.42
CA ALA A 113 21.49 -2.34 -2.16
C ALA A 113 20.52 -1.14 -2.14
N SER A 114 20.12 -0.66 -3.33
CA SER A 114 19.13 0.40 -3.51
C SER A 114 17.68 -0.10 -3.50
N LEU A 115 17.44 -1.42 -3.41
CA LEU A 115 16.09 -2.01 -3.36
C LEU A 115 15.15 -1.31 -2.35
N PRO A 116 15.60 -0.93 -1.14
CA PRO A 116 14.76 -0.25 -0.16
C PRO A 116 14.51 1.23 -0.47
N VAL A 117 15.20 1.83 -1.43
CA VAL A 117 15.21 3.28 -1.68
C VAL A 117 14.12 3.67 -2.67
N ILE A 118 13.34 4.69 -2.34
CA ILE A 118 12.29 5.23 -3.20
C ILE A 118 12.95 6.02 -4.34
N PRO A 119 12.59 5.75 -5.62
CA PRO A 119 13.13 6.48 -6.77
C PRO A 119 12.95 7.99 -6.61
N GLU A 120 14.01 8.76 -6.94
CA GLU A 120 13.97 10.23 -7.02
C GLU A 120 13.51 10.93 -5.71
N SER A 121 13.68 10.26 -4.56
CA SER A 121 13.22 10.73 -3.25
C SER A 121 14.31 11.33 -2.36
N ASN A 122 15.52 11.53 -2.87
CA ASN A 122 16.71 11.91 -2.10
C ASN A 122 17.08 10.91 -0.97
N GLY A 123 16.98 9.61 -1.26
CA GLY A 123 17.45 8.55 -0.36
C GLY A 123 16.42 8.10 0.69
N LYS A 124 15.16 8.56 0.61
CA LYS A 124 14.08 8.04 1.44
C LYS A 124 13.82 6.58 1.10
N ARG A 125 13.31 5.82 2.07
CA ARG A 125 13.16 4.37 1.97
C ARG A 125 11.71 3.95 2.12
N PHE A 126 11.36 2.85 1.45
CA PHE A 126 10.13 2.14 1.69
C PHE A 126 10.14 1.52 3.09
N THR A 127 8.99 1.45 3.73
CA THR A 127 8.80 0.65 4.96
C THR A 127 8.40 -0.77 4.57
N LEU A 128 8.93 -1.77 5.26
CA LEU A 128 8.60 -3.18 5.07
C LEU A 128 8.09 -3.77 6.38
N PHE A 129 6.96 -4.44 6.33
CA PHE A 129 6.40 -5.26 7.38
C PHE A 129 6.11 -6.66 6.83
N ALA A 130 6.41 -7.71 7.58
CA ALA A 130 6.00 -9.07 7.27
C ALA A 130 5.76 -9.85 8.56
N GLY A 131 4.70 -10.65 8.58
CA GLY A 131 4.27 -11.39 9.76
C GLY A 131 3.13 -12.36 9.45
N GLU A 132 2.55 -12.90 10.51
CA GLU A 132 1.37 -13.75 10.44
C GLU A 132 0.18 -12.98 11.03
N VAL A 133 -0.97 -13.11 10.40
CA VAL A 133 -2.23 -12.54 10.88
C VAL A 133 -3.23 -13.68 11.05
N ASP A 134 -3.92 -13.64 12.19
CA ASP A 134 -5.00 -14.57 12.50
C ASP A 134 -6.25 -14.19 11.69
N ASN A 135 -6.73 -15.12 10.87
CA ASN A 135 -7.98 -14.99 10.13
C ASN A 135 -9.05 -15.98 10.65
N GLY A 136 -9.20 -16.04 11.97
CA GLY A 136 -10.20 -16.84 12.68
C GLY A 136 -9.73 -18.27 12.93
N ASP A 137 -9.61 -19.07 11.86
CA ASP A 137 -9.29 -20.50 11.95
C ASP A 137 -7.90 -20.86 11.37
N VAL A 138 -7.27 -19.92 10.65
CA VAL A 138 -6.00 -20.16 9.94
C VAL A 138 -5.08 -18.96 10.12
N LEU A 139 -3.83 -19.23 10.49
CA LEU A 139 -2.74 -18.25 10.45
C LEU A 139 -2.31 -18.03 9.00
N VAL A 140 -2.36 -16.77 8.56
CA VAL A 140 -2.01 -16.38 7.20
C VAL A 140 -0.75 -15.52 7.22
N ASN A 141 0.26 -15.93 6.46
CA ASN A 141 1.43 -15.10 6.20
C ASN A 141 1.03 -13.87 5.37
N VAL A 142 1.47 -12.69 5.80
CA VAL A 142 1.23 -11.41 5.13
C VAL A 142 2.50 -10.56 5.09
N PHE A 143 2.53 -9.61 4.16
CA PHE A 143 3.51 -8.53 4.14
C PHE A 143 2.87 -7.24 3.65
N GLU A 144 3.49 -6.12 4.01
CA GLU A 144 3.13 -4.78 3.54
C GLU A 144 4.43 -4.01 3.25
N VAL A 145 4.55 -3.48 2.04
CA VAL A 145 5.60 -2.51 1.68
C VAL A 145 4.95 -1.18 1.34
N ARG A 146 5.45 -0.08 1.92
CA ARG A 146 4.85 1.25 1.78
C ARG A 146 5.84 2.32 1.34
N ASP A 147 5.40 3.17 0.42
CA ASP A 147 5.96 4.49 0.18
C ASP A 147 5.16 5.53 0.96
N GLU A 148 5.73 6.02 2.07
CA GLU A 148 5.12 7.05 2.93
C GLU A 148 5.44 8.48 2.46
N TYR A 149 6.07 8.64 1.29
CA TYR A 149 6.59 9.91 0.81
C TYR A 149 6.06 10.27 -0.60
N PRO A 150 4.76 10.56 -0.72
CA PRO A 150 4.14 10.90 -1.98
C PRO A 150 4.75 12.15 -2.61
N ILE A 151 5.21 12.01 -3.85
CA ILE A 151 5.64 13.15 -4.66
C ILE A 151 4.42 13.78 -5.35
N ASN A 152 3.43 12.97 -5.75
CA ASN A 152 2.19 13.45 -6.31
C ASN A 152 1.24 14.05 -5.25
N PRO A 153 0.96 15.37 -5.28
CA PRO A 153 0.02 16.00 -4.37
C PRO A 153 -1.43 15.51 -4.51
N ASN A 154 -1.76 14.82 -5.61
CA ASN A 154 -3.08 14.24 -5.88
C ASN A 154 -3.11 12.70 -5.76
N ARG A 155 -2.07 12.07 -5.19
CA ARG A 155 -2.02 10.62 -5.01
C ARG A 155 -3.23 10.15 -4.17
N GLY A 156 -3.97 9.17 -4.69
CA GLY A 156 -5.17 8.62 -4.04
C GLY A 156 -6.38 9.56 -4.05
N ALA A 157 -6.39 10.61 -4.87
CA ALA A 157 -7.57 11.43 -5.06
C ALA A 157 -8.70 10.59 -5.69
N GLU A 158 -9.86 10.57 -5.02
CA GLU A 158 -11.10 10.11 -5.61
C GLU A 158 -11.57 11.17 -6.64
N PHE A 159 -11.96 10.71 -7.82
CA PHE A 159 -12.55 11.57 -8.84
C PHE A 159 -14.07 11.62 -8.62
N LYS A 160 -14.68 12.78 -8.84
CA LYS A 160 -16.13 12.90 -8.94
C LYS A 160 -16.65 12.03 -10.11
N GLU A 161 -17.96 11.74 -10.14
CA GLU A 161 -18.62 11.12 -11.30
C GLU A 161 -18.37 11.88 -12.62
N ASN A 162 -18.07 13.18 -12.55
CA ASN A 162 -17.73 14.00 -13.70
C ASN A 162 -16.22 14.06 -14.02
N GLY A 163 -15.39 13.23 -13.37
CA GLY A 163 -13.94 13.14 -13.62
C GLY A 163 -13.07 14.20 -12.95
N GLU A 164 -13.65 15.12 -12.17
CA GLU A 164 -12.88 16.15 -11.46
C GLU A 164 -12.32 15.61 -10.13
N PRO A 165 -11.01 15.72 -9.86
CA PRO A 165 -10.43 15.25 -8.60
C PRO A 165 -10.97 16.04 -7.40
N TYR A 166 -11.27 15.36 -6.29
CA TYR A 166 -11.38 16.08 -5.02
C TYR A 166 -10.02 16.66 -4.64
N SER A 167 -9.92 17.98 -4.43
CA SER A 167 -8.72 18.56 -3.83
C SER A 167 -8.54 17.96 -2.44
N ILE A 168 -7.41 17.28 -2.22
CA ILE A 168 -7.10 16.64 -0.93
C ILE A 168 -7.13 17.66 0.21
N THR A 169 -6.72 18.90 -0.05
CA THR A 169 -6.86 20.02 0.90
C THR A 169 -8.32 20.24 1.33
N ARG A 170 -9.26 20.15 0.39
CA ARG A 170 -10.70 20.30 0.68
C ARG A 170 -11.24 19.13 1.50
N LEU A 171 -10.78 17.91 1.23
CA LEU A 171 -11.13 16.72 1.99
C LEU A 171 -10.56 16.76 3.41
N ILE A 172 -9.27 17.11 3.56
CA ILE A 172 -8.62 17.30 4.86
C ILE A 172 -9.39 18.36 5.67
N ASN A 173 -9.70 19.51 5.07
CA ASN A 173 -10.47 20.56 5.74
C ASN A 173 -11.87 20.07 6.15
N TYR A 174 -12.55 19.29 5.30
CA TYR A 174 -13.84 18.68 5.62
C TYR A 174 -13.73 17.74 6.83
N PHE A 175 -12.77 16.80 6.81
CA PHE A 175 -12.60 15.86 7.92
C PHE A 175 -12.16 16.56 9.22
N GLN A 176 -11.26 17.53 9.14
CA GLN A 176 -10.85 18.34 10.29
C GLN A 176 -12.03 19.11 10.90
N THR A 177 -12.84 19.76 10.08
CA THR A 177 -14.03 20.50 10.56
C THR A 177 -15.01 19.57 11.28
N ASN A 178 -15.26 18.38 10.72
CA ASN A 178 -16.17 17.41 11.34
C ASN A 178 -15.56 16.75 12.58
N LEU A 179 -14.25 16.50 12.61
CA LEU A 179 -13.54 16.01 13.79
C LEU A 179 -13.68 16.97 14.97
N GLU A 180 -13.42 18.26 14.75
CA GLU A 180 -13.54 19.28 15.80
C GLU A 180 -14.98 19.36 16.33
N LYS A 181 -15.98 19.37 15.44
CA LYS A 181 -17.39 19.32 15.86
C LYS A 181 -17.71 18.09 16.72
N ARG A 182 -17.23 16.91 16.32
CA ARG A 182 -17.48 15.66 17.09
C ARG A 182 -16.81 15.68 18.46
N ARG A 183 -15.62 16.27 18.58
CA ARG A 183 -14.91 16.47 19.86
C ARG A 183 -15.66 17.44 20.76
N GLU A 184 -16.17 18.54 20.22
CA GLU A 184 -17.00 19.49 20.97
C GLU A 184 -18.29 18.82 21.49
N ASP A 185 -19.00 18.09 20.62
CA ASP A 185 -20.21 17.35 21.01
C ASP A 185 -19.90 16.30 22.10
N ALA A 186 -18.78 15.57 21.98
CA ALA A 186 -18.35 14.60 22.99
C ALA A 186 -18.06 15.25 24.35
N LEU A 187 -17.42 16.42 24.36
CA LEU A 187 -17.18 17.21 25.58
C LEU A 187 -18.49 17.70 26.21
N ASP A 188 -19.47 18.12 25.40
CA ASP A 188 -20.79 18.51 25.89
C ASP A 188 -21.55 17.32 26.50
N ILE A 189 -21.50 16.15 25.85
CA ILE A 189 -22.05 14.90 26.39
C ILE A 189 -21.41 14.57 27.75
N GLN A 190 -20.08 14.63 27.86
CA GLN A 190 -19.37 14.42 29.12
C GLN A 190 -19.77 15.42 30.21
N ARG A 191 -20.01 16.68 29.85
CA ARG A 191 -20.52 17.70 30.80
C ARG A 191 -21.93 17.38 31.28
N LYS A 192 -22.82 16.96 30.37
CA LYS A 192 -24.20 16.55 30.71
C LYS A 192 -24.23 15.34 31.64
N MET A 193 -23.34 14.37 31.42
CA MET A 193 -23.23 13.17 32.25
C MET A 193 -22.91 13.47 33.72
N LYS A 194 -22.24 14.59 34.05
CA LYS A 194 -21.89 14.95 35.43
C LYS A 194 -23.10 15.18 36.32
N ASN A 195 -24.21 15.66 35.75
CA ASN A 195 -25.42 16.04 36.48
C ASN A 195 -26.65 15.18 36.10
N ALA A 196 -26.46 14.14 35.29
CA ALA A 196 -27.53 13.28 34.78
C ALA A 196 -27.87 12.15 35.76
N SER A 197 -29.10 11.64 35.68
CA SER A 197 -29.50 10.41 36.37
C SER A 197 -28.80 9.17 35.77
N GLU A 198 -28.74 8.05 36.50
CA GLU A 198 -28.08 6.84 36.00
C GLU A 198 -28.70 6.29 34.70
N ALA A 199 -30.02 6.39 34.52
CA ALA A 199 -30.68 5.98 33.29
C ALA A 199 -30.30 6.88 32.09
N GLU A 200 -30.15 8.19 32.32
CA GLU A 200 -29.71 9.14 31.29
C GLU A 200 -28.22 8.98 30.97
N LYS A 201 -27.39 8.62 31.96
CA LYS A 201 -25.95 8.36 31.75
C LYS A 201 -25.73 7.20 30.80
N VAL A 202 -26.54 6.13 30.85
CA VAL A 202 -26.43 5.00 29.91
C VAL A 202 -26.68 5.46 28.47
N GLN A 203 -27.72 6.26 28.22
CA GLN A 203 -28.02 6.79 26.89
C GLN A 203 -26.97 7.81 26.40
N LEU A 204 -26.41 8.60 27.32
CA LEU A 204 -25.34 9.54 27.00
C LEU A 204 -24.01 8.83 26.72
N GLN A 205 -23.74 7.70 27.39
CA GLN A 205 -22.56 6.89 27.14
C GLN A 205 -22.59 6.25 25.74
N GLU A 206 -23.74 5.71 25.31
CA GLU A 206 -23.89 5.18 23.94
C GLU A 206 -23.59 6.25 22.88
N LYS A 207 -24.09 7.47 23.07
CA LYS A 207 -23.76 8.61 22.20
C LYS A 207 -22.28 8.99 22.25
N LEU A 208 -21.65 8.91 23.42
CA LEU A 208 -20.22 9.19 23.57
C LEU A 208 -19.37 8.15 22.82
N ASP A 209 -19.76 6.89 22.86
CA ASP A 209 -19.08 5.79 22.16
C ASP A 209 -19.20 5.96 20.64
N ASP A 210 -20.38 6.32 20.14
CA ASP A 210 -20.60 6.65 18.72
C ASP A 210 -19.72 7.82 18.27
N HIS A 211 -19.69 8.92 19.04
CA HIS A 211 -18.82 10.06 18.74
C HIS A 211 -17.34 9.67 18.73
N SER A 212 -16.91 8.82 19.67
CA SER A 212 -15.54 8.30 19.74
C SER A 212 -15.19 7.46 18.52
N ARG A 213 -16.13 6.63 18.03
CA ARG A 213 -15.96 5.86 16.78
C ARG A 213 -15.74 6.78 15.57
N TYR A 214 -16.53 7.85 15.45
CA TYR A 214 -16.37 8.81 14.35
C TYR A 214 -15.09 9.65 14.47
N ILE A 215 -14.68 10.01 15.68
CA ILE A 215 -13.40 10.69 15.94
C ILE A 215 -12.23 9.84 15.43
N ASN A 216 -12.16 8.57 15.85
CA ASN A 216 -11.12 7.64 15.41
C ASN A 216 -11.12 7.45 13.88
N LEU A 217 -12.31 7.36 13.27
CA LEU A 217 -12.46 7.25 11.81
C LEU A 217 -11.91 8.50 11.09
N TYR A 218 -12.25 9.70 11.57
CA TYR A 218 -11.80 10.95 10.95
C TYR A 218 -10.31 11.20 11.15
N GLU A 219 -9.76 10.89 12.33
CA GLU A 219 -8.31 10.97 12.60
C GLU A 219 -7.53 10.05 11.65
N LYS A 220 -7.95 8.80 11.52
CA LYS A 220 -7.36 7.83 10.57
C LYS A 220 -7.46 8.32 9.12
N ARG A 221 -8.60 8.89 8.72
CA ARG A 221 -8.77 9.39 7.35
C ARG A 221 -7.92 10.64 7.08
N ILE A 222 -7.79 11.55 8.04
CA ILE A 222 -6.90 12.72 7.94
C ILE A 222 -5.45 12.25 7.84
N GLU A 223 -5.01 11.34 8.70
CA GLU A 223 -3.67 10.76 8.68
C GLU A 223 -3.37 10.11 7.31
N GLN A 224 -4.29 9.28 6.79
CA GLN A 224 -4.17 8.68 5.47
C GLN A 224 -4.09 9.72 4.33
N LEU A 225 -4.93 10.76 4.37
CA LEU A 225 -4.94 11.81 3.34
C LEU A 225 -3.72 12.73 3.40
N GLN A 226 -3.09 12.86 4.57
CA GLN A 226 -1.85 13.60 4.76
C GLN A 226 -0.63 12.78 4.33
N THR A 227 -0.61 11.48 4.63
CA THR A 227 0.53 10.59 4.37
C THR A 227 0.52 9.97 2.96
N LYS A 228 -0.67 9.82 2.34
CA LYS A 228 -0.95 9.21 1.01
C LYS A 228 -0.02 8.04 0.67
N PRO A 229 0.12 7.04 1.56
CA PRO A 229 1.11 6.02 1.34
C PRO A 229 0.69 5.14 0.16
N LEU A 230 1.61 4.86 -0.77
CA LEU A 230 1.38 3.84 -1.77
C LEU A 230 1.86 2.50 -1.20
N LYS A 231 1.00 1.48 -1.20
CA LYS A 231 1.26 0.23 -0.49
C LYS A 231 1.06 -0.97 -1.39
N VAL A 232 1.84 -2.02 -1.18
CA VAL A 232 1.63 -3.33 -1.83
C VAL A 232 1.70 -4.45 -0.80
N GLY A 233 0.89 -5.50 -1.01
CA GLY A 233 0.82 -6.68 -0.15
C GLY A 233 0.65 -7.95 -0.96
N SER A 234 0.36 -9.07 -0.29
CA SER A 234 0.33 -10.41 -0.91
C SER A 234 -0.72 -10.57 -2.00
N ARG A 235 -1.91 -9.97 -1.85
CA ARG A 235 -3.08 -10.28 -2.69
C ARG A 235 -3.41 -9.29 -3.81
N GLN A 236 -2.84 -8.08 -3.83
CA GLN A 236 -3.22 -7.04 -4.83
C GLN A 236 -2.08 -6.10 -5.25
N GLU A 237 -2.28 -5.38 -6.37
CA GLU A 237 -1.38 -4.34 -6.92
C GLU A 237 -1.17 -3.16 -5.94
N ALA A 238 -0.28 -2.22 -6.29
CA ALA A 238 0.03 -1.08 -5.44
C ALA A 238 -1.18 -0.14 -5.30
N THR A 239 -1.67 0.08 -4.07
CA THR A 239 -2.84 0.93 -3.80
C THR A 239 -2.59 1.91 -2.65
N THR A 240 -3.38 2.98 -2.58
CA THR A 240 -3.36 3.94 -1.46
C THR A 240 -4.23 3.51 -0.28
N ALA A 241 -5.05 2.46 -0.44
CA ALA A 241 -5.96 1.97 0.59
C ALA A 241 -5.27 1.00 1.57
N GLY A 242 -4.21 0.31 1.12
CA GLY A 242 -3.60 -0.79 1.86
C GLY A 242 -4.47 -2.05 1.80
N ASN A 243 -3.85 -3.17 1.50
CA ASN A 243 -4.54 -4.42 1.15
C ASN A 243 -4.11 -5.53 2.13
N TRP A 244 -4.86 -5.64 3.23
CA TRP A 244 -4.79 -6.76 4.18
C TRP A 244 -6.09 -7.61 4.16
N GLU A 245 -7.03 -7.30 3.28
CA GLU A 245 -8.25 -8.09 3.04
C GLU A 245 -8.03 -9.17 1.96
#